data_AF-A0A0F8WU30-F1
#
_entry.id   AF-A0A0F8WU30-F1
#
_cell.length_a   1.000
_cell.length_b   1.000
_cell.length_c   1.000
_cell.angle_alpha   90.00
_cell.angle_beta   90.00
_cell.angle_gamma   90.00
#
_symmetry.space_group_name_H-M   'P 1'
#
loop_
_entity.id
_entity.type
_entity.pdbx_description
1 polymer ?
#
loop_
_entity_poly.entity_id
_entity_poly.type
_entity_poly.pdbx_seq_one_letter_code
_entity_poly.pdbx_strand_id
1 'polypeptide(L)'
;MENREQTQEIARQEETKAQEFLTLANAAEVTNQVQNEAGAAFLKTIKGYISSIDTARKKLVKPLNDHVKWINDQFRVSNDRASQAETVMKKKLADYELKRRQIAAQEEARLRDAADKQRQKDLEAARKLEEAGKHQQAEAKREKAEMAPTPAVMEAPPIKGLSFSEEITIEIVDS
;
A
#
# COMPACT_ATOMS: atom_id res chain seq x y z
N MET A 1 33.74 2.99 -19.53
CA MET A 1 33.32 3.90 -20.60
C MET A 1 33.41 3.20 -21.95
N GLU A 2 34.52 2.49 -22.19
CA GLU A 2 34.80 1.62 -23.35
C GLU A 2 33.62 0.75 -23.85
N ASN A 3 32.90 0.05 -22.96
CA ASN A 3 31.80 -0.85 -23.35
C ASN A 3 30.53 -0.09 -23.85
N ARG A 4 30.34 1.16 -23.42
CA ARG A 4 29.22 2.01 -23.88
C ARG A 4 29.50 2.58 -25.26
N GLU A 5 30.75 3.00 -25.50
CA GLU A 5 31.20 3.52 -26.79
C GLU A 5 31.15 2.42 -27.85
N GLN A 6 31.61 1.20 -27.54
CA GLN A 6 31.48 0.04 -28.43
C GLN A 6 30.02 -0.30 -28.77
N THR A 7 29.12 -0.23 -27.80
CA THR A 7 27.69 -0.48 -28.03
C THR A 7 27.06 0.59 -28.92
N GLN A 8 27.45 1.86 -28.74
CA GLN A 8 27.00 2.98 -29.57
C GLN A 8 27.53 2.89 -31.00
N GLU A 9 28.77 2.44 -31.18
CA GLU A 9 29.37 2.24 -32.49
C GLU A 9 28.68 1.11 -33.25
N ILE A 10 28.41 -0.03 -32.59
CA ILE A 10 27.63 -1.12 -33.17
C ILE A 10 26.22 -0.64 -33.56
N ALA A 11 25.54 0.10 -32.68
CA ALA A 11 24.22 0.64 -32.97
C ALA A 11 24.22 1.57 -34.20
N ARG A 12 25.23 2.43 -34.31
CA ARG A 12 25.40 3.35 -35.45
C ARG A 12 25.67 2.60 -36.77
N GLN A 13 26.48 1.54 -36.71
CA GLN A 13 26.75 0.68 -37.87
C GLN A 13 25.47 -0.03 -38.35
N GLU A 14 24.69 -0.57 -37.41
CA GLU A 14 23.46 -1.28 -37.75
C GLU A 14 22.35 -0.32 -38.25
N GLU A 15 22.30 0.92 -37.75
CA GLU A 15 21.42 1.98 -38.26
C GLU A 15 21.77 2.36 -39.70
N THR A 16 23.06 2.53 -40.00
CA THR A 16 23.52 2.87 -41.37
C THR A 16 23.10 1.80 -42.37
N LYS A 17 23.33 0.52 -42.06
CA LYS A 17 22.89 -0.61 -42.91
C LYS A 17 21.37 -0.71 -43.02
N ALA A 18 20.64 -0.45 -41.92
CA ALA A 18 19.18 -0.43 -41.97
C ALA A 18 18.66 0.68 -42.91
N GLN A 19 19.31 1.84 -42.92
CA GLN A 19 19.01 2.94 -43.82
C GLN A 19 19.33 2.60 -45.29
N GLU A 20 20.39 1.84 -45.55
CA GLU A 20 20.69 1.30 -46.88
C GLU A 20 19.57 0.36 -47.36
N PHE A 21 19.14 -0.58 -46.52
CA PHE A 21 18.01 -1.46 -46.86
C PHE A 21 16.73 -0.68 -47.13
N LEU A 22 16.45 0.37 -46.36
CA LEU A 22 15.28 1.23 -46.55
C LEU A 22 15.35 1.99 -47.87
N THR A 23 16.52 2.58 -48.19
CA THR A 23 16.74 3.28 -49.46
C THR A 23 16.54 2.36 -50.65
N LEU A 24 17.11 1.14 -50.59
CA LEU A 24 16.96 0.13 -51.63
C LEU A 24 15.51 -0.36 -51.76
N ALA A 25 14.81 -0.56 -50.64
CA ALA A 25 13.41 -0.97 -50.65
C ALA A 25 12.50 0.11 -51.26
N ASN A 26 12.75 1.39 -50.96
CA ASN A 26 11.97 2.50 -51.51
C ASN A 26 12.20 2.71 -53.00
N ALA A 27 13.39 2.38 -53.51
CA ALA A 27 13.72 2.48 -54.93
C ALA A 27 13.27 1.24 -55.73
N ALA A 28 12.84 0.17 -55.08
CA ALA A 28 12.46 -1.08 -55.73
C ALA A 28 11.05 -1.00 -56.32
N GLU A 29 10.92 -1.26 -57.62
CA GLU A 29 9.64 -1.43 -58.30
C GLU A 29 9.44 -2.88 -58.75
N VAL A 30 8.22 -3.40 -58.58
CA VAL A 30 7.86 -4.77 -58.96
C VAL A 30 6.73 -4.71 -59.98
N THR A 31 7.10 -4.84 -61.26
CA THR A 31 6.21 -4.75 -62.42
C THR A 31 6.14 -6.07 -63.21
N ASN A 32 7.08 -6.99 -62.98
CA ASN A 32 7.15 -8.28 -63.66
C ASN A 32 7.58 -9.42 -62.71
N GLN A 33 7.44 -10.66 -63.19
CA GLN A 33 7.71 -11.88 -62.41
C GLN A 33 9.17 -11.97 -61.93
N VAL A 34 10.13 -11.55 -62.75
CA VAL A 34 11.56 -11.58 -62.39
C VAL A 34 11.85 -10.62 -61.23
N GLN A 35 11.26 -9.43 -61.25
CA GLN A 35 11.35 -8.46 -60.15
C GLN A 35 10.66 -8.96 -58.88
N ASN A 36 9.56 -9.72 -59.02
CA ASN A 36 8.88 -10.33 -57.87
C ASN A 36 9.78 -11.33 -57.14
N GLU A 37 10.45 -12.21 -57.90
CA GLU A 37 11.39 -13.20 -57.34
C GLU A 37 12.60 -12.53 -56.69
N ALA A 38 13.16 -11.50 -57.33
CA ALA A 38 14.25 -10.70 -56.76
C ALA A 38 13.83 -9.97 -55.48
N GLY A 39 12.62 -9.39 -55.46
CA GLY A 39 12.03 -8.74 -54.29
C GLY A 39 11.78 -9.72 -53.13
N ALA A 40 11.33 -10.93 -53.43
CA ALA A 40 11.15 -11.99 -52.43
C ALA A 40 12.48 -12.43 -51.81
N ALA A 41 13.54 -12.56 -52.61
CA ALA A 41 14.89 -12.85 -52.13
C ALA A 41 15.42 -11.71 -51.25
N PHE A 42 15.23 -10.45 -51.67
CA PHE A 42 15.63 -9.28 -50.90
C PHE A 42 14.88 -9.17 -49.56
N LEU A 43 13.58 -9.42 -49.55
CA LEU A 43 12.77 -9.47 -48.33
C LEU A 43 13.28 -10.52 -47.35
N LYS A 44 13.70 -11.69 -47.84
CA LYS A 44 14.31 -12.73 -46.99
C LYS A 44 15.61 -12.24 -46.34
N THR A 45 16.44 -11.51 -47.08
CA THR A 45 17.66 -10.89 -46.56
C THR A 45 17.35 -9.87 -45.46
N ILE A 46 16.37 -8.98 -45.67
CA ILE A 46 15.94 -8.00 -44.66
C ILE A 46 15.46 -8.72 -43.38
N LYS A 47 14.64 -9.76 -43.50
CA LYS A 47 14.17 -10.55 -42.35
C LYS A 47 15.31 -11.23 -41.59
N GLY A 48 16.31 -11.74 -42.32
CA GLY A 48 17.53 -12.30 -41.73
C GLY A 48 18.30 -11.24 -40.94
N TYR A 49 18.45 -10.04 -41.50
CA TYR A 49 19.13 -8.91 -40.86
C TYR A 49 18.39 -8.41 -39.61
N ILE A 50 17.06 -8.31 -39.65
CA ILE A 50 16.24 -7.98 -38.46
C ILE A 50 16.49 -9.01 -37.35
N SER A 51 16.55 -10.29 -37.70
CA SER A 51 16.80 -11.37 -36.74
C SER A 51 18.22 -11.31 -36.16
N SER A 52 19.22 -10.90 -36.94
CA SER A 52 20.60 -10.73 -36.43
C SER A 52 20.71 -9.56 -35.46
N ILE A 53 20.03 -8.44 -35.70
CA ILE A 53 19.99 -7.30 -34.77
C ILE A 53 19.41 -7.73 -33.42
N ASP A 54 18.26 -8.42 -33.41
CA ASP A 54 17.65 -8.87 -32.15
C ASP A 54 18.54 -9.90 -31.43
N THR A 55 19.21 -10.77 -32.18
CA THR A 55 20.19 -11.73 -31.61
C THR A 55 21.38 -11.00 -30.97
N ALA A 56 21.94 -9.99 -31.64
CA ALA A 56 23.04 -9.18 -31.11
C ALA A 56 22.61 -8.44 -29.85
N ARG A 57 21.43 -7.80 -29.86
CA ARG A 57 20.83 -7.15 -28.69
C ARG A 57 20.67 -8.11 -27.52
N LYS A 58 20.09 -9.30 -27.77
CA LYS A 58 19.89 -10.33 -26.73
C LYS A 58 21.22 -10.81 -26.15
N LYS A 59 22.26 -10.98 -26.96
CA LYS A 59 23.59 -11.37 -26.47
C LYS A 59 24.18 -10.35 -25.50
N LEU A 60 23.94 -9.05 -25.72
CA LEU A 60 24.40 -7.98 -24.82
C LEU A 60 23.57 -7.91 -23.54
N VAL A 61 22.25 -8.02 -23.63
CA VAL A 61 21.34 -7.83 -22.50
C VAL A 61 21.23 -9.06 -21.60
N LYS A 62 21.35 -10.28 -22.17
CA LYS A 62 21.22 -11.53 -21.43
C LYS A 62 22.15 -11.62 -20.19
N PRO A 63 23.48 -11.40 -20.29
CA PRO A 63 24.34 -11.49 -19.11
C PRO A 63 23.96 -10.46 -18.03
N LEU A 64 23.51 -9.26 -18.43
CA LEU A 64 23.03 -8.26 -17.47
C LEU A 64 21.77 -8.74 -16.74
N ASN A 65 20.81 -9.29 -17.48
CA ASN A 65 19.59 -9.86 -16.88
C ASN A 65 19.91 -11.06 -15.97
N ASP A 66 20.86 -11.90 -16.36
CA ASP A 66 21.31 -13.04 -15.57
C ASP A 66 21.98 -12.57 -14.27
N HIS A 67 22.78 -11.49 -14.32
CA HIS A 67 23.35 -10.87 -13.12
C HIS A 67 22.29 -10.24 -12.21
N VAL A 68 21.34 -9.49 -12.77
CA VAL A 68 20.23 -8.91 -11.99
C VAL A 68 19.43 -10.00 -11.30
N LYS A 69 19.11 -11.07 -12.03
CA LYS A 69 18.43 -12.24 -11.47
C LYS A 69 19.25 -12.87 -10.35
N TRP A 70 20.54 -13.11 -10.57
CA TRP A 70 21.42 -13.67 -9.55
C TRP A 70 21.45 -12.84 -8.27
N ILE A 71 21.61 -11.50 -8.39
CA ILE A 71 21.57 -10.58 -7.24
C ILE A 71 20.23 -10.71 -6.52
N ASN A 72 19.11 -10.61 -7.25
CA ASN A 72 17.78 -10.71 -6.65
C ASN A 72 17.57 -12.05 -5.93
N ASP A 73 18.03 -13.15 -6.51
CA ASP A 73 17.95 -14.48 -5.92
C ASP A 73 18.75 -14.58 -4.60
N GLN A 74 19.91 -13.91 -4.49
CA GLN A 74 20.67 -13.85 -3.23
C GLN A 74 19.92 -13.14 -2.11
N PHE A 75 19.18 -12.07 -2.43
CA PHE A 75 18.48 -11.27 -1.44
C PHE A 75 17.04 -11.70 -1.19
N ARG A 76 16.46 -12.56 -2.04
CA ARG A 76 15.06 -12.99 -1.96
C ARG A 76 14.70 -13.54 -0.59
N VAL A 77 15.46 -14.52 -0.09
CA VAL A 77 15.17 -15.17 1.21
C VAL A 77 15.26 -14.17 2.36
N SER A 78 16.25 -13.27 2.34
CA SER A 78 16.42 -12.24 3.36
C SER A 78 15.27 -11.23 3.34
N ASN A 79 14.86 -10.80 2.16
CA ASN A 79 13.74 -9.88 1.97
C ASN A 79 12.41 -10.52 2.41
N ASP A 80 12.17 -11.78 2.03
CA ASP A 80 10.97 -12.52 2.43
C ASP A 80 10.89 -12.67 3.96
N ARG A 81 12.00 -13.02 4.61
CA ARG A 81 12.08 -13.12 6.08
C ARG A 81 11.87 -11.76 6.76
N ALA A 82 12.46 -10.69 6.23
CA ALA A 82 12.27 -9.35 6.77
C ALA A 82 10.81 -8.89 6.64
N SER A 83 10.18 -9.14 5.50
CA SER A 83 8.76 -8.84 5.26
C SER A 83 7.84 -9.65 6.17
N GLN A 84 8.13 -10.94 6.39
CA GLN A 84 7.41 -11.76 7.37
C GLN A 84 7.58 -11.22 8.79
N ALA A 85 8.80 -10.83 9.19
CA ALA A 85 9.07 -10.25 10.49
C ALA A 85 8.31 -8.93 10.69
N GLU A 86 8.28 -8.06 9.68
CA GLU A 86 7.48 -6.84 9.68
C GLU A 86 5.99 -7.13 9.89
N THR A 87 5.46 -8.10 9.16
CA THR A 87 4.05 -8.51 9.26
C THR A 87 3.71 -9.02 10.67
N VAL A 88 4.56 -9.89 11.22
CA VAL A 88 4.40 -10.41 12.58
C VAL A 88 4.46 -9.28 13.61
N MET A 89 5.39 -8.33 13.45
CA MET A 89 5.54 -7.22 14.38
C MET A 89 4.33 -6.27 14.31
N LYS A 90 3.86 -5.91 13.11
CA LYS A 90 2.65 -5.11 12.92
C LYS A 90 1.44 -5.75 13.60
N LYS A 91 1.26 -7.07 13.44
CA LYS A 91 0.19 -7.81 14.12
C LYS A 91 0.31 -7.71 15.65
N LYS A 92 1.50 -7.92 16.21
CA LYS A 92 1.72 -7.82 17.67
C LYS A 92 1.44 -6.42 18.20
N LEU A 93 1.82 -5.37 17.47
CA LEU A 93 1.52 -3.99 17.84
C LEU A 93 0.02 -3.71 17.78
N ALA A 94 -0.66 -4.23 16.74
CA ALA A 94 -2.11 -4.11 16.61
C ALA A 94 -2.84 -4.83 17.75
N ASP A 95 -2.45 -6.07 18.09
CA ASP A 95 -3.03 -6.84 19.19
C ASP A 95 -2.84 -6.13 20.54
N TYR A 96 -1.68 -5.50 20.75
CA TYR A 96 -1.43 -4.72 21.97
C TYR A 96 -2.31 -3.48 22.05
N GLU A 97 -2.44 -2.74 20.95
CA GLU A 97 -3.29 -1.54 20.88
C GLU A 97 -4.76 -1.89 21.14
N LEU A 98 -5.25 -2.99 20.54
CA LEU A 98 -6.60 -3.48 20.78
C LEU A 98 -6.83 -3.82 22.26
N LYS A 99 -5.89 -4.52 22.90
CA LYS A 99 -5.97 -4.82 24.34
C LYS A 99 -5.97 -3.55 25.18
N ARG A 100 -5.14 -2.57 24.83
CA ARG A 100 -5.08 -1.29 25.53
C ARG A 100 -6.41 -0.54 25.45
N ARG A 101 -7.03 -0.50 24.26
CA ARG A 101 -8.38 0.09 24.07
C ARG A 101 -9.46 -0.67 24.84
N GLN A 102 -9.41 -2.00 24.85
CA GLN A 102 -10.34 -2.82 25.64
C GLN A 102 -10.24 -2.52 27.14
N ILE A 103 -9.01 -2.41 27.68
CA ILE A 103 -8.78 -2.07 29.09
C ILE A 103 -9.28 -0.64 29.38
N ALA A 104 -8.98 0.32 28.51
CA ALA A 104 -9.44 1.70 28.66
C ALA A 104 -10.98 1.79 28.66
N ALA A 105 -11.64 1.09 27.73
CA ALA A 105 -13.10 1.04 27.65
C ALA A 105 -13.74 0.36 28.88
N GLN A 106 -13.13 -0.71 29.40
CA GLN A 106 -13.59 -1.38 30.63
C GLN A 106 -13.46 -0.47 31.86
N GLU A 107 -12.34 0.25 31.98
CA GLU A 107 -12.15 1.18 33.09
C GLU A 107 -13.09 2.39 32.97
N GLU A 108 -13.28 2.92 31.77
CA GLU A 108 -14.26 3.98 31.53
C GLU A 108 -15.68 3.52 31.88
N ALA A 109 -16.09 2.32 31.49
CA ALA A 109 -17.38 1.74 31.87
C ALA A 109 -17.52 1.61 33.39
N ARG A 110 -16.48 1.12 34.08
CA ARG A 110 -16.47 1.01 35.55
C ARG A 110 -16.61 2.36 36.24
N LEU A 111 -15.90 3.38 35.75
CA LEU A 111 -15.93 4.73 36.29
C LEU A 111 -17.29 5.41 36.01
N ARG A 112 -17.89 5.18 34.83
CA ARG A 112 -19.25 5.63 34.50
C ARG A 112 -20.29 4.99 35.42
N ASP A 113 -20.26 3.67 35.60
CA ASP A 113 -21.17 2.95 36.51
C ASP A 113 -21.06 3.45 37.96
N ALA A 114 -19.84 3.72 38.43
CA ALA A 114 -19.61 4.25 39.77
C ALA A 114 -20.15 5.69 39.91
N ALA A 115 -19.95 6.52 38.89
CA ALA A 115 -20.50 7.87 38.83
C ALA A 115 -22.04 7.86 38.78
N ASP A 116 -22.64 6.97 38.00
CA ASP A 116 -24.09 6.79 37.93
C ASP A 116 -24.70 6.36 39.26
N LYS A 117 -24.08 5.39 39.94
CA LYS A 117 -24.51 4.99 41.29
C LYS A 117 -24.41 6.14 42.28
N GLN A 118 -23.38 6.97 42.18
CA GLN A 118 -23.24 8.14 43.06
C GLN A 118 -24.29 9.20 42.75
N ARG A 119 -24.55 9.49 41.47
CA ARG A 119 -25.63 10.38 41.02
C ARG A 119 -26.98 9.91 41.52
N GLN A 120 -27.29 8.62 41.39
CA GLN A 120 -28.54 8.04 41.89
C GLN A 120 -28.67 8.21 43.41
N LYS A 121 -27.62 7.94 44.19
CA LYS A 121 -27.62 8.15 45.65
C LYS A 121 -27.84 9.60 46.04
N ASP A 122 -27.22 10.55 45.33
CA ASP A 122 -27.39 11.97 45.61
C ASP A 122 -28.78 12.48 45.23
N LEU A 123 -29.38 11.97 44.13
CA LEU A 123 -30.77 12.25 43.75
C LEU A 123 -31.78 11.67 44.75
N GLU A 124 -31.57 10.44 45.22
CA GLU A 124 -32.40 9.83 46.28
C GLU A 124 -32.28 10.61 47.60
N ALA A 125 -31.08 11.04 47.97
CA ALA A 125 -30.87 11.89 49.14
C ALA A 125 -31.57 13.26 48.99
N ALA A 126 -31.55 13.85 47.79
CA ALA A 126 -32.28 15.07 47.49
C ALA A 126 -33.80 14.88 47.66
N ARG A 127 -34.37 13.79 47.13
CA ARG A 127 -35.80 13.46 47.30
C ARG A 127 -36.21 13.33 48.77
N LYS A 128 -35.40 12.64 49.58
CA LYS A 128 -35.65 12.51 51.04
C LYS A 128 -35.57 13.85 51.78
N LEU A 129 -34.68 14.76 51.37
CA LEU A 129 -34.56 16.10 51.96
C LEU A 129 -35.72 17.02 51.55
N GLU A 130 -36.24 16.83 50.34
CA GLU A 130 -37.43 17.51 49.82
C GLU A 130 -38.68 17.08 50.59
N GLU A 131 -38.87 15.77 50.81
CA GLU A 131 -39.94 15.21 51.65
C GLU A 131 -39.85 15.69 53.12
N ALA A 132 -38.64 15.96 53.62
CA ALA A 132 -38.40 16.51 54.95
C ALA A 132 -38.54 18.05 55.03
N GLY A 133 -38.99 18.72 53.95
CA GLY A 133 -39.26 20.16 53.92
C GLY A 133 -38.03 21.07 53.83
N LYS A 134 -36.83 20.52 53.55
CA LYS A 134 -35.57 21.28 53.45
C LYS A 134 -35.21 21.59 52.00
N HIS A 135 -36.06 22.36 51.32
CA HIS A 135 -35.98 22.65 49.89
C HIS A 135 -34.62 23.18 49.40
N GLN A 136 -33.99 24.11 50.12
CA GLN A 136 -32.67 24.63 49.75
C GLN A 136 -31.55 23.57 49.79
N GLN A 137 -31.64 22.61 50.72
CA GLN A 137 -30.64 21.54 50.83
C GLN A 137 -30.89 20.43 49.80
N ALA A 138 -32.13 20.25 49.36
CA ALA A 138 -32.51 19.34 48.28
C ALA A 138 -32.05 19.84 46.90
N GLU A 139 -32.21 21.13 46.60
CA GLU A 139 -31.73 21.72 45.35
C GLU A 139 -30.20 21.68 45.25
N ALA A 140 -29.48 22.05 46.30
CA ALA A 140 -28.01 21.97 46.32
C ALA A 140 -27.47 20.54 46.09
N LYS A 141 -28.23 19.52 46.52
CA LYS A 141 -27.91 18.11 46.29
C LYS A 141 -28.23 17.64 44.87
N ARG A 142 -29.31 18.14 44.26
CA ARG A 142 -29.66 17.91 42.84
C ARG A 142 -28.64 18.55 41.90
N GLU A 143 -28.32 19.82 42.13
CA GLU A 143 -27.36 20.57 41.32
C GLU A 143 -25.97 19.92 41.37
N LYS A 144 -25.56 19.44 42.56
CA LYS A 144 -24.32 18.66 42.71
C LYS A 144 -24.33 17.33 41.94
N ALA A 145 -25.48 16.67 41.81
CA ALA A 145 -25.61 15.42 41.04
C ALA A 145 -25.59 15.67 39.52
N GLU A 146 -26.15 16.79 39.06
CA GLU A 146 -26.15 17.19 37.65
C GLU A 146 -24.79 17.73 37.17
N MET A 147 -24.07 18.44 38.04
CA MET A 147 -22.74 18.98 37.72
C MET A 147 -21.61 17.95 37.87
N ALA A 148 -21.89 16.71 38.28
CA ALA A 148 -20.87 15.68 38.45
C ALA A 148 -20.28 15.29 37.08
N PRO A 149 -18.99 15.58 36.81
CA PRO A 149 -18.39 15.31 35.51
C PRO A 149 -18.31 13.81 35.23
N THR A 150 -18.61 13.41 33.99
CA THR A 150 -18.41 12.03 33.55
C THR A 150 -16.90 11.76 33.46
N PRO A 151 -16.37 10.77 34.20
CA PRO A 151 -14.96 10.43 34.13
C PRO A 151 -14.61 9.87 32.75
N ALA A 152 -13.61 10.46 32.09
CA ALA A 152 -13.06 10.00 30.81
C ALA A 152 -11.63 9.48 31.04
N VAL A 153 -11.31 8.31 30.49
CA VAL A 153 -9.96 7.75 30.51
C VAL A 153 -9.16 8.37 29.36
N MET A 154 -8.01 8.98 29.66
CA MET A 154 -7.13 9.58 28.66
C MET A 154 -6.58 8.50 27.71
N GLU A 155 -6.90 8.56 26.42
CA GLU A 155 -6.31 7.66 25.43
C GLU A 155 -4.86 8.04 25.14
N ALA A 156 -3.97 7.03 25.09
CA ALA A 156 -2.57 7.24 24.75
C ALA A 156 -2.40 7.52 23.24
N PRO A 157 -1.40 8.34 22.85
CA PRO A 157 -1.23 8.74 21.45
C PRO A 157 -0.97 7.55 20.52
N PRO A 158 -1.38 7.64 19.24
CA PRO A 158 -1.19 6.58 18.27
C PRO A 158 0.30 6.36 17.96
N ILE A 159 0.67 5.11 17.72
CA ILE A 159 2.05 4.72 17.36
C ILE A 159 2.30 5.12 15.90
N LYS A 160 3.33 5.96 15.65
CA LYS A 160 3.75 6.34 14.29
C LYS A 160 4.14 5.09 13.48
N GLY A 161 3.52 4.89 12.32
CA GLY A 161 3.79 3.76 11.40
C GLY A 161 2.79 2.61 11.47
N LEU A 162 1.80 2.66 12.37
CA LEU A 162 0.67 1.72 12.41
C LEU A 162 -0.61 2.48 12.08
N SER A 163 -1.17 2.25 10.87
CA SER A 163 -2.46 2.80 10.47
C SER A 163 -3.54 1.74 10.64
N PHE A 164 -4.56 2.03 11.44
CA PHE A 164 -5.78 1.23 11.52
C PHE A 164 -6.81 1.83 10.58
N SER A 165 -7.36 1.03 9.66
CA SER A 165 -8.55 1.40 8.91
C SER A 165 -9.78 0.83 9.61
N GLU A 166 -10.74 1.68 9.95
CA GLU A 166 -12.06 1.24 10.40
C GLU A 166 -12.88 0.88 9.16
N GLU A 167 -13.02 -0.42 8.89
CA GLU A 167 -13.89 -0.92 7.83
C GLU A 167 -15.32 -1.01 8.39
N ILE A 168 -16.16 -0.03 8.03
CA ILE A 168 -17.57 -0.01 8.41
C ILE A 168 -18.36 -0.77 7.34
N THR A 169 -18.76 -2.00 7.64
CA THR A 169 -19.73 -2.74 6.83
C THR A 169 -21.13 -2.25 7.18
N ILE A 170 -21.76 -1.50 6.28
CA ILE A 170 -23.17 -1.11 6.40
C ILE A 170 -23.99 -2.16 5.64
N GLU A 171 -24.68 -3.03 6.36
CA GLU A 171 -25.75 -3.85 5.76
C GLU A 171 -26.97 -2.96 5.52
N ILE A 172 -27.31 -2.72 4.25
CA ILE A 172 -28.56 -2.07 3.87
C ILE A 172 -29.65 -3.14 3.89
N VAL A 173 -30.57 -3.04 4.86
CA VAL A 173 -31.80 -3.84 4.90
C VAL A 173 -32.83 -3.12 4.04
N ASP A 174 -33.12 -3.66 2.85
CA ASP A 174 -34.22 -3.19 2.00
C ASP A 174 -35.57 -3.46 2.71
N SER A 175 -36.44 -2.45 2.76
CA SER A 175 -37.77 -2.48 3.38
C SER A 175 -38.88 -2.53 2.33
#